data_AF-A0A8S1E681-F1
#
_entry.id   AF-A0A8S1E681-F1
#
_cell.length_a   1.000
_cell.length_b   1.000
_cell.length_c   1.000
_cell.angle_alpha   90.00
_cell.angle_beta   90.00
_cell.angle_gamma   90.00
#
_symmetry.space_group_name_H-M   'P 1'
#
loop_
_entity.id
_entity.type
_entity.pdbx_description
1 polymer ?
#
loop_
_entity_poly.entity_id
_entity_poly.type
_entity_poly.pdbx_seq_one_letter_code
_entity_poly.pdbx_strand_id
1 'polypeptide(L)' 'MNRKEALAQFIQQIHGRPVVVKLNSGVDYRGVLACLDGYLNIALEQTEEYVNGQLKNKYGDAFIRGNNVLYISTQKRKV' A
#
# COMPACT_ATOMS: atom_id res chain seq x y z
N MET A 1 13.34 22.76 -1.75
CA MET A 1 12.89 21.41 -2.17
C MET A 1 11.44 21.50 -2.59
N ASN A 2 11.09 21.14 -3.83
CA ASN A 2 9.70 21.23 -4.29
C ASN A 2 8.91 20.05 -3.70
N ARG A 3 7.72 20.31 -3.12
CA ARG A 3 6.89 19.27 -2.49
C ARG A 3 6.51 18.13 -3.44
N LYS A 4 6.43 18.39 -4.74
CA LYS A 4 6.14 17.35 -5.75
C LYS A 4 7.27 16.33 -5.92
N GLU A 5 8.53 16.77 -5.80
CA GLU A 5 9.71 15.91 -5.94
C GLU A 5 9.80 14.90 -4.79
N ALA A 6 9.39 15.30 -3.58
CA ALA A 6 9.41 14.45 -2.39
C ALA A 6 8.45 13.26 -2.49
N LEU A 7 7.26 13.45 -3.05
CA LEU A 7 6.28 12.36 -3.22
C LEU A 7 6.74 11.34 -4.27
N ALA A 8 7.23 11.83 -5.42
CA ALA A 8 7.76 10.96 -6.46
C ALA A 8 8.95 10.13 -5.94
N GLN A 9 9.87 10.75 -5.19
CA GLN A 9 10.97 10.04 -4.54
C GLN A 9 10.47 9.00 -3.53
N PHE A 10 9.48 9.33 -2.72
CA PHE A 10 8.91 8.38 -1.77
C PHE A 10 8.32 7.15 -2.46
N ILE A 11 7.53 7.34 -3.53
CA ILE A 11 6.92 6.24 -4.29
C ILE A 11 8.01 5.32 -4.86
N GLN A 12 9.06 5.90 -5.44
CA GLN A 12 10.20 5.14 -5.96
C GLN A 12 10.93 4.35 -4.86
N GLN A 13 11.02 4.88 -3.65
CA GLN A 13 11.65 4.19 -2.52
C GLN A 13 10.86 2.98 -2.01
N ILE A 14 9.53 2.97 -2.19
CA ILE A 14 8.66 1.91 -1.69
C ILE A 14 8.24 0.90 -2.78
N HIS A 15 8.53 1.18 -4.05
CA HIS A 15 8.29 0.27 -5.16
C HIS A 15 9.02 -1.07 -4.96
N GLY A 16 8.34 -2.18 -5.22
CA GLY A 16 8.84 -3.54 -5.01
C GLY A 16 9.09 -3.91 -3.54
N ARG A 17 8.62 -3.10 -2.58
CA ARG A 17 8.80 -3.38 -1.14
C ARG A 17 7.48 -3.74 -0.47
N PRO A 18 7.52 -4.48 0.64
CA PRO A 18 6.35 -4.70 1.47
C PRO A 18 5.80 -3.39 2.04
N VAL A 19 4.52 -3.13 1.80
CA VAL A 19 3.79 -1.95 2.24
C VAL A 19 2.51 -2.34 2.97
N VAL A 20 2.00 -1.39 3.73
CA VAL A 20 0.67 -1.44 4.34
C VAL A 20 -0.16 -0.31 3.73
N VAL A 21 -1.31 -0.65 3.16
CA VAL A 21 -2.31 0.26 2.64
C VAL A 21 -3.52 0.20 3.55
N LYS A 22 -3.82 1.29 4.27
CA LYS A 22 -5.01 1.36 5.12
C LYS A 22 -6.14 2.02 4.34
N LEU A 23 -7.31 1.39 4.32
CA LEU A 23 -8.51 1.98 3.72
C LEU A 23 -9.24 2.88 4.72
N ASN A 24 -10.09 3.76 4.19
CA ASN A 24 -11.00 4.59 4.98
C ASN A 24 -11.96 3.77 5.87
N SER A 25 -12.20 2.50 5.53
CA SER A 25 -12.98 1.56 6.34
C SER A 25 -12.25 1.04 7.57
N GLY A 26 -10.94 1.29 7.68
CA GLY A 26 -10.08 0.76 8.75
C GLY A 26 -9.42 -0.58 8.43
N VAL A 27 -9.78 -1.21 7.31
CA VAL A 27 -9.16 -2.45 6.80
C VAL A 27 -7.74 -2.17 6.31
N ASP A 28 -6.80 -3.06 6.64
CA ASP A 28 -5.41 -2.98 6.17
C ASP A 28 -5.17 -4.02 5.08
N TYR A 29 -4.67 -3.60 3.93
CA TYR A 29 -4.08 -4.48 2.93
C TYR A 29 -2.57 -4.44 3.05
N ARG A 30 -1.94 -5.60 3.09
CA ARG A 30 -0.48 -5.75 3.18
C ARG A 30 0.00 -6.55 1.98
N GLY A 31 1.03 -6.08 1.30
CA GLY A 31 1.53 -6.73 0.10
C GLY A 31 2.79 -6.05 -0.42
N VAL A 32 3.31 -6.54 -1.53
CA VAL A 32 4.44 -5.93 -2.23
C VAL A 32 3.88 -4.88 -3.20
N LEU A 33 4.40 -3.65 -3.15
CA LEU A 33 3.96 -2.61 -4.07
C LEU A 33 4.44 -2.89 -5.49
N ALA A 34 3.52 -3.22 -6.40
CA ALA A 34 3.82 -3.45 -7.81
C ALA A 34 3.72 -2.16 -8.63
N CYS A 35 2.71 -1.32 -8.37
CA CYS A 35 2.54 -0.05 -9.08
C CYS A 35 1.69 0.93 -8.29
N LEU A 36 1.95 2.22 -8.48
CA LEU A 36 1.12 3.32 -7.98
C LEU A 36 1.07 4.44 -9.01
N ASP A 37 -0.12 4.97 -9.28
CA ASP A 37 -0.33 6.02 -10.28
C ASP A 37 -0.56 7.42 -9.67
N GLY A 38 -0.73 8.43 -10.52
CA GLY A 38 -0.98 9.82 -10.11
C GLY A 38 -2.32 10.07 -9.41
N TYR A 39 -3.24 9.10 -9.43
CA TYR A 39 -4.52 9.12 -8.71
C TYR A 39 -4.48 8.28 -7.43
N LEU A 40 -3.31 7.77 -7.07
CA LEU A 40 -3.07 6.89 -5.93
C LEU A 40 -3.82 5.56 -6.03
N ASN A 41 -4.13 5.08 -7.23
CA ASN A 41 -4.50 3.68 -7.41
C ASN A 41 -3.26 2.81 -7.18
N ILE A 42 -3.45 1.64 -6.55
CA ILE A 42 -2.36 0.81 -6.06
C ILE A 42 -2.56 -0.61 -6.57
N ALA A 43 -1.53 -1.15 -7.24
CA ALA A 43 -1.41 -2.57 -7.51
C ALA A 43 -0.48 -3.20 -6.45
N LEU A 44 -0.98 -4.23 -5.77
CA LEU A 44 -0.24 -5.01 -4.79
C LEU A 44 -0.13 -6.46 -5.26
N GLU A 45 1.03 -7.05 -5.03
CA GLU A 45 1.27 -8.49 -5.15
C GLU A 45 1.32 -9.12 -3.76
N GLN A 46 1.09 -10.44 -3.67
CA GLN A 46 1.13 -11.21 -2.42
C GLN A 46 0.25 -10.59 -1.30
N THR A 47 -0.92 -10.09 -1.70
CA THR A 47 -1.79 -9.26 -0.89
C THR A 47 -2.54 -10.07 0.16
N GLU A 48 -2.48 -9.60 1.40
CA GLU A 48 -3.21 -10.10 2.54
C GLU A 48 -4.12 -9.00 3.10
N GLU A 49 -5.32 -9.39 3.52
CA GLU A 49 -6.30 -8.50 4.14
C GLU A 49 -6.36 -8.73 5.64
N TYR A 50 -6.27 -7.64 6.38
CA TYR A 50 -6.37 -7.62 7.82
C TYR A 50 -7.54 -6.75 8.27
N VAL A 51 -8.47 -7.36 9.01
CA VAL A 51 -9.59 -6.66 9.64
C VAL A 51 -9.37 -6.74 11.15
N ASN A 52 -9.29 -5.59 11.81
CA ASN A 52 -8.96 -5.48 13.24
C ASN A 52 -7.65 -6.20 13.61
N GLY A 53 -6.65 -6.12 12.73
CA GLY A 53 -5.33 -6.74 12.93
C GLY A 53 -5.29 -8.25 12.74
N GLN A 54 -6.42 -8.91 12.44
CA GLN A 54 -6.48 -10.33 12.14
C GLN A 54 -6.48 -10.56 10.64
N LEU A 55 -5.66 -11.51 10.18
CA LEU A 55 -5.70 -11.99 8.80
C LEU A 55 -7.09 -12.55 8.49
N LYS A 56 -7.76 -11.99 7.49
CA LYS A 56 -9.06 -12.47 7.01
C LYS A 56 -8.96 -13.17 5.68
N ASN A 57 -8.12 -12.67 4.77
CA ASN A 57 -8.02 -13.25 3.44
C ASN A 57 -6.63 -13.06 2.80
N LYS A 58 -6.34 -13.86 1.77
CA LYS A 58 -5.17 -13.73 0.90
C LYS A 58 -5.64 -13.66 -0.55
N TYR A 59 -5.30 -12.58 -1.24
CA TYR A 59 -5.77 -12.30 -2.59
C TYR A 59 -4.69 -12.52 -3.66
N GLY A 60 -3.41 -12.58 -3.28
CA GLY A 60 -2.32 -12.59 -4.26
C GLY A 60 -2.23 -11.22 -4.94
N ASP A 61 -2.62 -11.12 -6.21
CA ASP A 61 -2.60 -9.86 -6.94
C ASP A 61 -3.89 -9.08 -6.68
N ALA A 62 -3.76 -7.83 -6.23
CA ALA A 62 -4.88 -6.98 -5.87
C ALA A 62 -4.73 -5.57 -6.45
N PHE A 63 -5.85 -5.00 -6.89
CA PHE A 63 -5.93 -3.61 -7.34
C PHE A 63 -6.84 -2.81 -6.40
N ILE A 64 -6.28 -1.79 -5.77
CA ILE A 64 -6.96 -0.93 -4.81
C ILE A 64 -7.18 0.45 -5.45
N ARG A 65 -8.43 0.90 -5.44
CA ARG A 65 -8.80 2.22 -5.96
C ARG A 65 -8.39 3.33 -4.98
N GLY A 66 -7.71 4.36 -5.49
CA GLY A 66 -7.04 5.38 -4.68
C GLY A 66 -7.95 6.22 -3.79
N ASN A 67 -9.20 6.46 -4.18
CA ASN A 67 -10.16 7.23 -3.38
C ASN A 67 -10.57 6.53 -2.06
N ASN A 68 -10.32 5.22 -1.95
CA ASN A 68 -10.61 4.47 -0.72
C ASN A 68 -9.40 4.41 0.23
N VAL A 69 -8.23 4.88 -0.21
CA VAL A 69 -6.98 4.81 0.55
C VAL A 69 -6.92 5.95 1.55
N LEU A 70 -6.68 5.61 2.82
CA LEU A 70 -6.39 6.56 3.89
C LEU A 70 -4.90 6.90 3.92
N TYR A 71 -4.04 5.88 3.92
CA TYR A 71 -2.59 6.06 3.80
C TYR A 71 -1.90 4.81 3.25
N ILE A 72 -0.68 5.00 2.77
CA ILE A 72 0.30 3.95 2.47
C ILE A 72 1.54 4.15 3.34
N SER A 73 2.12 3.07 3.87
CA SER A 73 3.36 3.10 4.64
C SER A 73 4.24 1.88 4.36
N THR A 74 5.54 2.02 4.59
CA THR A 74 6.47 0.88 4.56
C THR A 74 6.16 -0.08 5.69
N GLN A 75 6.14 -1.39 5.41
CA GLN A 75 6.05 -2.37 6.48
C GLN A 75 7.35 -2.37 7.30
N LYS A 76 7.27 -2.24 8.62
CA LYS A 76 8.45 -2.36 9.49
C LYS A 76 9.02 -3.78 9.35
N ARG A 77 10.30 -3.89 9.00
CA ARG A 77 11.02 -5.16 9.12
C ARG A 77 10.99 -5.56 10.60
N LYS A 78 10.44 -6.74 10.89
CA LYS A 78 10.73 -7.40 12.17
C LYS A 78 12.20 -7.79 12.11
N VAL A 79 13.03 -7.09 12.88
CA VAL A 79 14.39 -7.52 13.22
C VAL A 79 14.27 -8.55 14.33
#